data_AF-A0A8T5DI99-F1
#
_entry.id   AF-A0A8T5DI99-F1
#
_cell.length_a   1.000
_cell.length_b   1.000
_cell.length_c   1.000
_cell.angle_alpha   90.00
_cell.angle_beta   90.00
_cell.angle_gamma   90.00
#
_symmetry.space_group_name_H-M   'P 1'
#
loop_
_entity.id
_entity.type
_entity.pdbx_description
1 polymer ?
#
loop_
_entity_poly.entity_id
_entity_poly.type
_entity_poly.pdbx_seq_one_letter_code
_entity_poly.pdbx_strand_id
1 'polypeptide(L)'
;MMKLKLNVTADKPTVNGRIYTRKVLEEALSKNKSFSIVLDKPHNLKIDVKDIIATTKTCEMNDTGEIFITIDKVINSTLGKILKQDILLGFFGIGEVKENFVKNFHILAFYPVMTEDGGD
;
A
#
# COMPACT_ATOMS: atom_id res chain seq x y z
N MET A 1 14.28 12.13 -2.01
CA MET A 1 13.54 10.90 -2.33
C MET A 1 12.37 10.81 -1.35
N MET A 2 11.14 10.60 -1.82
CA MET A 2 9.94 10.64 -0.96
C MET A 2 9.65 9.26 -0.37
N LYS A 3 9.34 9.22 0.92
CA LYS A 3 8.97 8.00 1.67
C LYS A 3 7.56 8.19 2.22
N LEU A 4 6.66 7.25 1.93
CA LEU A 4 5.25 7.26 2.32
C LEU A 4 4.95 6.07 3.22
N LYS A 5 4.04 6.24 4.18
CA LYS A 5 3.67 5.16 5.11
C LYS A 5 2.46 4.39 4.57
N LEU A 6 2.47 3.06 4.67
CA LEU A 6 1.26 2.28 4.41
C LEU A 6 0.31 2.36 5.62
N ASN A 7 -0.99 2.43 5.34
CA ASN A 7 -2.06 2.38 6.33
C ASN A 7 -2.31 0.94 6.80
N VAL A 8 -1.26 0.31 7.32
CA VAL A 8 -1.28 -1.01 7.95
C VAL A 8 -0.13 -1.07 8.95
N THR A 9 -0.34 -1.79 10.05
CA THR A 9 0.73 -2.17 10.98
C THR A 9 0.64 -3.67 11.17
N ALA A 10 1.77 -4.37 11.04
CA ALA A 10 1.83 -5.80 11.20
C ALA A 10 1.22 -6.22 12.56
N ASP A 11 0.50 -7.35 12.54
CA ASP A 11 -0.11 -7.98 13.71
C ASP A 11 -1.17 -7.11 14.43
N LYS A 12 -1.57 -5.99 13.83
CA LYS A 12 -2.68 -5.15 14.29
C LYS A 12 -3.87 -5.24 13.33
N PRO A 13 -5.11 -5.15 13.83
CA PRO A 13 -6.29 -5.09 12.97
C PRO A 13 -6.31 -3.80 12.16
N THR A 14 -6.59 -3.91 10.87
CA THR A 14 -6.93 -2.77 10.00
C THR A 14 -8.36 -2.28 10.29
N VAL A 15 -8.76 -1.15 9.70
CA VAL A 15 -10.11 -0.55 9.87
C VAL A 15 -11.24 -1.54 9.56
N ASN A 16 -11.03 -2.46 8.61
CA ASN A 16 -12.00 -3.51 8.26
C ASN A 16 -11.82 -4.82 9.07
N GLY A 17 -11.09 -4.79 10.19
CA GLY A 17 -10.92 -5.92 11.11
C GLY A 17 -9.91 -6.99 10.68
N ARG A 18 -9.24 -6.83 9.52
CA ARG A 18 -8.26 -7.82 9.02
C ARG A 18 -6.92 -7.67 9.72
N ILE A 19 -6.28 -8.80 10.02
CA ILE A 19 -4.95 -8.86 10.63
C ILE A 19 -3.97 -9.44 9.60
N TYR A 20 -2.95 -8.65 9.29
CA TYR A 20 -1.84 -9.06 8.44
C TYR A 20 -0.64 -9.29 9.33
N THR A 21 -0.18 -10.54 9.43
CA THR A 21 0.99 -10.83 10.26
C THR A 21 2.26 -10.27 9.64
N ARG A 22 3.29 -10.02 10.45
CA ARG A 22 4.60 -9.58 9.95
C ARG A 22 5.10 -10.47 8.80
N LYS A 23 5.09 -11.78 9.01
CA LYS A 23 5.52 -12.76 8.01
C LYS A 23 4.75 -12.63 6.69
N VAL A 24 3.43 -12.50 6.76
CA VAL A 24 2.59 -12.37 5.55
C VAL A 24 2.90 -11.09 4.79
N LEU A 25 3.14 -9.98 5.49
CA LEU A 25 3.50 -8.70 4.88
C LEU A 25 4.91 -8.74 4.28
N GLU A 26 5.90 -9.29 4.98
CA GLU A 26 7.27 -9.47 4.46
C GLU A 26 7.30 -10.34 3.21
N GLU A 27 6.59 -11.47 3.22
CA GLU A 27 6.44 -12.34 2.04
C GLU A 27 5.74 -11.61 0.88
N ALA A 28 4.69 -10.85 1.16
CA ALA A 28 3.96 -10.12 0.12
C ALA A 28 4.81 -9.00 -0.51
N LEU A 29 5.61 -8.29 0.30
CA LEU A 29 6.46 -7.20 -0.15
C LEU A 29 7.72 -7.69 -0.88
N SER A 30 8.28 -8.84 -0.49
CA SER A 30 9.48 -9.40 -1.10
C SER A 30 9.25 -10.06 -2.47
N LYS A 31 7.99 -10.43 -2.78
CA LYS A 31 7.63 -11.06 -4.07
C LYS A 31 7.80 -10.15 -5.28
N ASN A 32 7.74 -8.83 -5.11
CA ASN A 32 7.88 -7.87 -6.21
C ASN A 32 9.05 -6.91 -5.96
N LYS A 33 9.85 -6.66 -7.00
CA LYS A 33 10.96 -5.68 -6.94
C LYS A 33 10.46 -4.24 -6.85
N SER A 34 9.29 -3.98 -7.41
CA SER A 34 8.62 -2.69 -7.40
C SER A 34 7.11 -2.91 -7.46
N PHE A 35 6.37 -1.93 -6.95
CA PHE A 35 4.91 -1.89 -7.00
C PHE A 35 4.47 -0.64 -7.75
N SER A 36 3.34 -0.74 -8.43
CA SER A 36 2.66 0.42 -9.00
C SER A 36 1.85 1.12 -7.92
N ILE A 37 1.86 2.45 -7.95
CA ILE A 37 0.92 3.30 -7.23
C ILE A 37 -0.09 3.81 -8.23
N VAL A 38 -1.36 3.50 -7.99
CA VAL A 38 -2.50 3.95 -8.80
C VAL A 38 -3.23 5.10 -8.13
N LEU A 39 -3.95 5.91 -8.91
CA LEU A 39 -4.68 7.07 -8.40
C LEU A 39 -5.72 6.70 -7.33
N ASP A 40 -6.53 5.69 -7.61
CA ASP A 40 -7.64 5.25 -6.78
C ASP A 40 -7.58 3.75 -6.51
N LYS A 41 -8.28 3.31 -5.46
CA LYS A 41 -8.40 1.89 -5.13
C LYS A 41 -9.00 1.11 -6.32
N PRO A 42 -8.30 0.11 -6.88
CA PRO A 42 -8.87 -0.70 -7.95
C PRO A 42 -10.13 -1.45 -7.48
N HIS A 43 -11.16 -1.45 -8.33
CA HIS A 43 -12.40 -2.21 -8.10
C HIS A 43 -12.34 -3.62 -8.70
N ASN A 44 -11.44 -3.85 -9.65
CA ASN A 44 -11.26 -5.11 -10.35
C ASN A 44 -9.81 -5.60 -10.22
N LEU A 45 -9.56 -6.87 -10.55
CA LEU A 45 -8.20 -7.45 -10.52
C LEU A 45 -7.26 -6.92 -11.61
N LYS A 46 -7.78 -6.13 -12.56
CA LYS A 46 -6.99 -5.51 -13.63
C LYS A 46 -6.62 -4.09 -13.22
N ILE A 47 -5.32 -3.79 -13.25
CA ILE A 47 -4.78 -2.44 -13.10
C ILE A 47 -4.50 -1.91 -14.50
N ASP A 48 -5.18 -0.85 -14.90
CA ASP A 48 -4.89 -0.18 -16.17
C ASP A 48 -3.65 0.69 -16.03
N VAL A 49 -2.74 0.61 -17.02
CA VAL A 49 -1.47 1.36 -17.02
C VAL A 49 -1.71 2.88 -16.92
N LYS A 50 -2.82 3.37 -17.48
CA LYS A 50 -3.21 4.78 -17.45
C LYS A 50 -3.47 5.30 -16.02
N ASP A 51 -3.80 4.42 -15.08
CA ASP A 51 -4.12 4.77 -13.70
C ASP A 51 -2.87 4.81 -12.83
N ILE A 52 -1.72 4.33 -13.33
CA ILE A 52 -0.45 4.31 -12.60
C ILE A 52 0.13 5.72 -12.56
N ILE A 53 0.25 6.27 -11.36
CA ILE A 53 0.78 7.63 -11.12
C ILE A 53 2.23 7.60 -10.67
N ALA A 54 2.70 6.51 -10.03
CA ALA A 54 4.07 6.34 -9.60
C ALA A 54 4.46 4.86 -9.47
N THR A 55 5.76 4.60 -9.28
CA THR A 55 6.33 3.29 -8.98
C THR A 55 7.18 3.35 -7.73
N THR A 56 7.29 2.23 -7.02
CA THR A 56 8.07 2.13 -5.79
C THR A 56 9.48 1.60 -6.06
N LYS A 57 10.42 2.02 -5.21
CA LYS A 57 11.82 1.57 -5.21
C LYS A 57 12.08 0.51 -4.14
N THR A 58 11.69 0.81 -2.91
CA THR A 58 11.88 -0.07 -1.75
C THR A 58 10.64 -0.05 -0.87
N CYS A 59 10.41 -1.15 -0.18
CA CYS A 59 9.42 -1.27 0.88
C CYS A 59 10.15 -1.78 2.13
N GLU A 60 10.04 -1.06 3.25
CA GLU A 60 10.75 -1.35 4.48
C GLU A 60 9.75 -1.45 5.63
N MET A 61 9.87 -2.47 6.47
CA MET A 61 9.12 -2.57 7.72
C MET A 61 10.06 -2.32 8.90
N ASN A 62 9.63 -1.50 9.85
CA ASN A 62 10.40 -1.25 11.07
C ASN A 62 10.06 -2.27 12.18
N ASP A 63 10.74 -2.17 13.32
CA ASP A 63 10.56 -3.09 14.45
C ASP A 63 9.15 -3.03 15.07
N THR A 64 8.42 -1.93 14.90
CA THR A 64 7.04 -1.78 15.37
C THR A 64 6.00 -2.34 14.40
N GLY A 65 6.43 -2.83 13.23
CA GLY A 65 5.57 -3.40 12.20
C GLY A 65 4.96 -2.38 11.23
N GLU A 66 5.36 -1.12 11.30
CA GLU A 66 4.95 -0.09 10.36
C GLU A 66 5.74 -0.23 9.06
N ILE A 67 5.07 0.02 7.93
CA ILE A 67 5.66 -0.16 6.60
C ILE A 67 5.79 1.18 5.91
N PHE A 68 6.94 1.39 5.29
CA PHE A 68 7.27 2.58 4.55
C PHE A 68 7.71 2.23 3.13
N ILE A 69 7.23 3.02 2.18
CA ILE A 69 7.41 2.83 0.76
C ILE A 69 8.18 4.01 0.21
N THR A 70 9.29 3.73 -0.46
CA THR A 70 10.07 4.77 -1.14
C THR A 70 9.63 4.87 -2.58
N ILE A 71 9.31 6.07 -3.04
CA ILE A 71 8.94 6.32 -4.44
C ILE A 71 10.20 6.31 -5.31
N ASP A 72 10.16 5.54 -6.40
CA ASP A 72 11.21 5.53 -7.44
C ASP A 72 10.98 6.67 -8.43
N LYS A 73 9.84 6.60 -9.13
CA LYS A 73 9.49 7.52 -10.21
C LYS A 73 8.02 7.87 -10.19
N VAL A 74 7.72 9.16 -10.34
CA VAL A 74 6.38 9.66 -10.66
C VAL A 74 6.20 9.59 -12.18
N ILE A 75 5.17 8.87 -12.63
CA ILE A 75 4.85 8.67 -14.06
C ILE A 75 3.97 9.82 -14.56
N ASN A 76 2.97 10.22 -13.77
CA ASN A 76 2.07 11.33 -14.11
C ASN A 76 2.32 12.49 -13.15
N SER A 77 2.93 13.58 -13.63
CA SER A 77 3.30 14.72 -12.79
C SER A 77 2.11 15.52 -12.27
N THR A 78 0.95 15.48 -12.94
CA THR A 78 -0.25 16.20 -12.50
C THR A 78 -0.92 15.45 -11.36
N LEU A 79 -1.18 14.15 -11.55
CA LEU A 79 -1.81 13.30 -10.54
C LEU A 79 -0.85 12.98 -9.38
N GLY A 80 0.45 12.88 -9.67
CA GLY A 80 1.49 12.64 -8.68
C GLY A 80 1.62 13.74 -7.63
N LYS A 81 1.05 14.94 -7.85
CA LYS A 81 0.97 16.00 -6.82
C LYS A 81 0.17 15.58 -5.58
N ILE A 82 -0.65 14.53 -5.69
CA ILE A 82 -1.38 13.93 -4.57
C ILE A 82 -0.40 13.20 -3.63
N LEU A 83 0.71 12.67 -4.17
CA LEU A 83 1.75 12.03 -3.37
C LEU A 83 2.56 13.12 -2.65
N LYS A 84 2.19 13.39 -1.40
CA LYS A 84 2.87 14.32 -0.49
C LYS A 84 3.34 13.56 0.75
N GLN A 85 4.29 14.11 1.51
CA GLN A 85 4.88 13.40 2.66
C GLN A 85 3.87 12.89 3.69
N ASP A 86 2.75 13.60 3.86
CA ASP A 86 1.75 13.26 4.88
C ASP A 86 0.69 12.27 4.38
N ILE A 87 0.75 11.83 3.12
CA ILE A 87 -0.24 10.88 2.61
C ILE A 87 0.08 9.46 3.07
N LEU A 88 -0.96 8.76 3.50
CA LEU A 88 -0.90 7.33 3.72
C LEU A 88 -1.22 6.58 2.43
N LEU A 89 -0.67 5.39 2.28
CA LEU A 89 -0.95 4.49 1.18
C LEU A 89 -1.81 3.31 1.66
N GLY A 90 -2.90 3.00 0.98
CA GLY A 90 -3.54 1.69 1.03
C GLY A 90 -2.84 0.71 0.11
N PHE A 91 -3.17 -0.57 0.26
CA PHE A 91 -2.79 -1.61 -0.71
C PHE A 91 -4.01 -2.36 -1.22
N PHE A 92 -3.93 -2.78 -2.48
CA PHE A 92 -4.90 -3.65 -3.12
C PHE A 92 -4.22 -4.98 -3.41
N GLY A 93 -4.89 -6.09 -3.08
CA GLY A 93 -4.29 -7.41 -3.20
C GLY A 93 -5.30 -8.53 -3.01
N ILE A 94 -4.82 -9.75 -3.27
CA ILE A 94 -5.58 -11.00 -3.17
C ILE A 94 -4.98 -11.85 -2.06
N GLY A 95 -5.82 -12.41 -1.21
CA GLY A 95 -5.40 -13.37 -0.19
C GLY A 95 -6.60 -14.11 0.39
N GLU A 96 -6.31 -15.11 1.18
CA GLU A 96 -7.32 -15.89 1.91
C GLU A 96 -7.55 -15.25 3.28
N VAL A 97 -8.80 -15.19 3.72
CA VAL A 97 -9.17 -14.73 5.06
C VAL A 97 -9.72 -15.91 5.85
N LYS A 98 -9.09 -16.23 6.98
CA LYS A 98 -9.61 -17.21 7.94
C LYS A 98 -9.85 -16.48 9.26
N GLU A 99 -11.11 -16.43 9.68
CA GLU A 99 -11.57 -15.55 10.76
C GLU A 99 -11.22 -14.10 10.42
N ASN A 100 -10.16 -13.56 11.03
CA ASN A 100 -9.66 -12.22 10.77
C ASN A 100 -8.23 -12.21 10.18
N PHE A 101 -7.55 -13.36 10.14
CA PHE A 101 -6.17 -13.45 9.70
C PHE A 101 -6.07 -13.62 8.19
N VAL A 102 -5.28 -12.77 7.55
CA VAL A 102 -4.97 -12.86 6.13
C VAL A 102 -3.82 -13.85 5.91
N LYS A 103 -3.97 -14.72 4.92
CA LYS A 103 -2.99 -15.73 4.50
C LYS A 103 -2.77 -15.67 2.99
N ASN A 104 -1.64 -16.20 2.52
CA ASN A 104 -1.30 -16.29 1.10
C ASN A 104 -1.49 -14.96 0.34
N PHE A 105 -1.10 -13.85 0.97
CA PHE A 105 -1.40 -12.52 0.46
C PHE A 105 -0.46 -12.10 -0.67
N HIS A 106 -1.03 -11.45 -1.68
CA HIS A 106 -0.33 -10.92 -2.85
C HIS A 106 -0.78 -9.48 -3.07
N ILE A 107 0.15 -8.54 -2.94
CA ILE A 107 -0.11 -7.12 -3.24
C ILE A 107 -0.01 -6.93 -4.75
N LEU A 108 -1.01 -6.25 -5.31
CA LEU A 108 -1.09 -5.90 -6.73
C LEU A 108 -0.73 -4.44 -6.99
N ALA A 109 -1.16 -3.53 -6.11
CA ALA A 109 -0.84 -2.11 -6.19
C ALA A 109 -0.98 -1.41 -4.84
N PHE A 110 -0.40 -0.22 -4.75
CA PHE A 110 -0.70 0.76 -3.72
C PHE A 110 -1.60 1.86 -4.27
N TYR A 111 -2.30 2.55 -3.39
CA TYR A 111 -3.12 3.71 -3.75
C TYR A 111 -3.13 4.72 -2.60
N PRO A 112 -3.16 6.03 -2.86
CA PRO A 112 -3.34 7.04 -1.84
C PRO A 112 -4.64 6.82 -1.06
N VAL A 113 -4.57 6.90 0.28
CA VAL A 113 -5.77 7.02 1.12
C VAL A 113 -5.77 8.42 1.72
N MET A 114 -6.91 9.12 1.59
CA MET A 114 -7.09 10.34 2.37
C MET A 114 -7.18 9.93 3.84
N THR A 115 -6.32 10.50 4.67
CA THR A 115 -6.53 10.47 6.12
C THR A 115 -7.82 11.23 6.37
N GLU A 116 -8.79 10.62 7.05
CA GLU A 116 -9.91 11.36 7.62
C GLU A 116 -9.36 12.28 8.72
N ASP A 117 -8.81 13.42 8.33
CA ASP A 117 -8.68 14.61 9.18
C ASP A 117 -9.39 15.74 8.43
N GLY A 118 -10.72 15.68 8.48
CA GLY A 118 -11.62 16.64 7.86
C GLY A 118 -12.94 16.76 8.61
N GLY A 119 -12.91 16.56 9.93
CA GLY A 119 -14.09 16.66 10.79
C GLY A 119 -13.70 17.06 12.20
N ASP A 120 -13.52 18.35 12.41
CA ASP A 120 -14.00 19.09 13.58
C ASP A 120 -14.37 20.51 13.13
#